data_AF-A0A2N8PQZ0-F1
#
_entry.id   AF-A0A2N8PQZ0-F1
#
_cell.length_a   1.000
_cell.length_b   1.000
_cell.length_c   1.000
_cell.angle_alpha   90.00
_cell.angle_beta   90.00
_cell.angle_gamma   90.00
#
_symmetry.space_group_name_H-M   'P 1'
#
loop_
_entity.id
_entity.type
_entity.pdbx_description
1 polymer ?
#
loop_
_entity_poly.entity_id
_entity_poly.type
_entity_poly.pdbx_seq_one_letter_code
_entity_poly.pdbx_strand_id
1 'polypeptide(L)'
;MANIWVLCSSLPSDSSQSVRADDITHLIASTEKLTASRLGSDTVVTLAHRDWEGLGVPVPNDLPEDFGLALLAKLAEARKQAQNSEEDLVLLADLDDNRQWDWSVFPISELWPG
;
A
#
# COMPACT_ATOMS: atom_id res chain seq x y z
N MET A 1 -1.74 16.15 13.22
CA MET A 1 -2.07 15.76 11.84
C MET A 1 -2.21 14.26 11.84
N ALA A 2 -3.27 13.75 11.19
CA ALA A 2 -3.44 12.31 11.01
C ALA A 2 -2.24 11.71 10.28
N ASN A 3 -1.82 10.53 10.72
CA ASN A 3 -0.80 9.76 10.03
C ASN A 3 -1.41 9.05 8.84
N ILE A 4 -0.56 8.78 7.85
CA ILE A 4 -0.90 7.96 6.70
C ILE A 4 0.00 6.74 6.76
N TRP A 5 -0.62 5.57 6.80
CA TRP A 5 0.05 4.27 6.86
C TRP A 5 -0.13 3.57 5.52
N VAL A 6 0.90 2.88 5.04
CA VAL A 6 0.81 1.99 3.88
C VAL A 6 0.93 0.56 4.40
N LEU A 7 -0.11 -0.25 4.18
CA LEU A 7 -0.11 -1.65 4.54
C LEU A 7 0.81 -2.41 3.59
N CYS A 8 1.72 -3.19 4.14
CA CYS A 8 2.66 -4.00 3.38
C CYS A 8 2.04 -5.36 3.04
N SER A 9 2.36 -5.89 1.87
CA SER A 9 2.03 -7.26 1.51
C SER A 9 2.71 -8.24 2.47
N SER A 10 1.95 -9.21 2.98
CA SER A 10 2.45 -10.33 3.77
C SER A 10 3.13 -11.42 2.93
N LEU A 11 3.43 -11.17 1.65
CA LEU A 11 4.18 -12.12 0.83
C LEU A 11 5.62 -11.64 0.61
N PRO A 12 6.62 -12.51 0.88
CA PRO A 12 6.52 -13.90 1.36
C PRO A 12 6.46 -14.07 2.90
N SER A 13 6.30 -12.98 3.69
CA SER A 13 6.37 -13.03 5.16
C SER A 13 5.00 -12.98 5.87
N ASP A 14 4.67 -13.98 6.70
CA ASP A 14 3.43 -14.05 7.52
C ASP A 14 3.22 -12.91 8.55
N SER A 15 4.05 -11.86 8.54
CA SER A 15 3.86 -10.67 9.36
C SER A 15 3.13 -9.57 8.58
N SER A 16 1.95 -9.17 9.05
CA SER A 16 1.29 -7.93 8.63
C SER A 16 2.15 -6.74 9.07
N GLN A 17 2.87 -6.13 8.15
CA GLN A 17 3.67 -4.93 8.39
C GLN A 17 2.97 -3.70 7.84
N SER A 18 3.20 -2.55 8.44
CA SER A 18 2.83 -1.26 7.88
C SER A 18 3.99 -0.29 8.00
N VAL A 19 4.07 0.63 7.04
CA VAL A 19 5.07 1.70 7.04
C VAL A 19 4.37 3.05 7.01
N ARG A 20 4.87 4.02 7.78
CA ARG A 20 4.36 5.40 7.66
C ARG A 20 4.76 5.95 6.30
N ALA A 21 3.83 6.61 5.63
CA ALA A 21 4.07 7.18 4.30
C ALA A 21 5.27 8.15 4.29
N ASP A 22 5.44 8.94 5.34
CA ASP A 22 6.54 9.90 5.45
C ASP A 22 7.89 9.25 5.81
N ASP A 23 7.89 7.98 6.22
CA ASP A 23 9.12 7.20 6.41
C ASP A 23 9.59 6.56 5.08
N ILE A 24 8.81 6.60 4.00
CA ILE A 24 9.21 5.99 2.71
C ILE A 24 10.23 6.89 2.01
N THR A 25 11.43 6.36 1.72
CA THR A 25 12.51 7.12 1.07
C THR A 25 12.69 6.78 -0.39
N HIS A 26 12.51 5.51 -0.75
CA HIS A 26 12.70 5.00 -2.10
C HIS A 26 11.62 3.98 -2.44
N LEU A 27 11.13 4.04 -3.68
CA LEU A 27 10.22 3.05 -4.26
C LEU A 27 10.94 2.33 -5.40
N ILE A 28 10.83 1.01 -5.42
CA ILE A 28 11.33 0.17 -6.52
C ILE A 28 10.16 -0.67 -7.01
N ALA A 29 9.75 -0.41 -8.25
CA ALA A 29 8.63 -1.07 -8.90
C ALA A 29 9.13 -2.07 -9.95
N SER A 30 8.47 -3.23 -10.00
CA SER A 30 8.50 -4.16 -11.12
C SER A 30 7.07 -4.62 -11.42
N THR A 31 6.90 -5.35 -12.51
CA THR A 31 5.62 -5.99 -12.85
C THR A 31 5.17 -7.03 -11.81
N GLU A 32 6.08 -7.52 -10.97
CA GLU A 32 5.77 -8.54 -9.96
C GLU A 32 5.50 -7.95 -8.58
N LYS A 33 6.23 -6.89 -8.20
CA LYS A 33 6.14 -6.30 -6.86
C LYS A 33 6.50 -4.82 -6.83
N LEU A 34 5.91 -4.12 -5.87
CA LEU A 34 6.35 -2.80 -5.45
C LEU A 34 6.98 -2.92 -4.06
N THR A 35 8.20 -2.40 -3.92
CA THR A 35 8.93 -2.40 -2.65
C THR A 35 9.30 -1.00 -2.23
N ALA A 36 9.45 -0.79 -0.92
CA ALA A 36 9.82 0.49 -0.33
C ALA A 36 10.97 0.33 0.67
N SER A 37 11.87 1.33 0.68
CA SER A 37 12.87 1.50 1.74
C SER A 37 12.35 2.45 2.81
N ARG A 38 12.68 2.19 4.07
CA ARG A 38 12.25 3.00 5.21
C ARG A 38 13.38 3.90 5.72
N LEU A 39 13.05 5.14 6.08
CA LEU A 39 13.97 6.08 6.70
C LEU A 39 14.55 5.51 8.00
N GLY A 40 15.87 5.52 8.12
CA GLY A 40 16.57 5.02 9.31
C GLY A 40 16.59 3.49 9.45
N SER A 41 16.24 2.75 8.39
CA SER A 41 16.31 1.28 8.37
C SER A 41 16.78 0.78 7.01
N ASP A 42 17.67 -0.20 7.02
CA ASP A 42 18.08 -0.90 5.78
C ASP A 42 17.04 -1.95 5.33
N THR A 43 15.91 -2.04 6.04
CA THR A 43 14.84 -2.98 5.71
C THR A 43 14.05 -2.49 4.50
N VAL A 44 13.95 -3.38 3.49
CA VAL A 44 13.05 -3.21 2.34
C VAL A 44 11.76 -3.97 2.62
N VAL A 45 10.63 -3.29 2.52
CA VAL A 45 9.29 -3.88 2.68
C VAL A 45 8.60 -4.02 1.34
N THR A 46 7.82 -5.08 1.16
CA THR A 46 6.96 -5.26 -0.02
C THR A 46 5.64 -4.55 0.23
N LEU A 47 5.32 -3.52 -0.54
CA LEU A 47 4.04 -2.82 -0.43
C LEU A 47 2.94 -3.56 -1.20
N ALA A 48 3.26 -4.10 -2.37
CA ALA A 48 2.35 -4.87 -3.20
C ALA A 48 3.08 -6.01 -3.90
N HIS A 49 2.39 -7.12 -4.12
CA HIS A 49 2.90 -8.28 -4.83
C HIS A 49 1.79 -8.82 -5.72
N ARG A 50 2.08 -9.20 -6.97
CA ARG A 50 1.04 -9.69 -7.90
C ARG A 50 0.25 -10.89 -7.34
N ASP A 51 0.92 -11.71 -6.52
CA ASP A 51 0.35 -12.92 -5.91
C ASP A 51 -0.34 -12.68 -4.57
N TRP A 52 -0.75 -11.44 -4.23
CA TRP A 52 -1.22 -11.08 -2.88
C TRP A 52 -2.32 -11.96 -2.28
N GLU A 53 -3.20 -12.56 -3.11
CA GLU A 53 -4.26 -13.46 -2.64
C GLU A 53 -3.76 -14.87 -2.26
N GLY A 54 -2.54 -15.26 -2.64
CA GLY A 54 -1.94 -16.55 -2.28
C GLY A 54 -2.61 -17.79 -2.91
N LEU A 55 -1.79 -18.63 -3.53
CA LEU A 55 -1.99 -20.09 -3.62
C LEU A 55 -3.34 -20.61 -4.17
N GLY A 56 -3.65 -20.32 -5.44
CA GLY A 56 -4.60 -21.14 -6.22
C GLY A 56 -5.76 -20.41 -6.88
N VAL A 57 -5.88 -19.10 -6.67
CA VAL A 57 -6.69 -18.22 -7.52
C VAL A 57 -5.83 -17.86 -8.75
N PRO A 58 -6.38 -17.87 -9.99
CA PRO A 58 -5.61 -17.42 -11.15
C PRO A 58 -5.05 -16.03 -10.88
N VAL A 59 -3.72 -15.93 -10.99
CA VAL A 59 -2.89 -14.76 -10.71
C VAL A 59 -3.62 -13.49 -11.17
N PRO A 60 -3.82 -12.49 -10.29
CA PRO A 60 -4.17 -11.15 -10.75
C PRO A 60 -3.18 -10.70 -11.81
N ASN A 61 -3.59 -9.84 -12.74
CA ASN A 61 -2.67 -9.31 -13.75
C ASN A 61 -1.40 -8.77 -13.08
N ASP A 62 -0.27 -8.79 -13.81
CA ASP A 62 0.96 -8.13 -13.36
C ASP A 62 0.67 -6.69 -12.88
N LEU A 63 1.45 -6.20 -11.92
CA LEU A 63 1.33 -4.82 -11.46
C LEU A 63 1.52 -3.85 -12.64
N PRO A 64 0.70 -2.80 -12.76
CA PRO A 64 0.89 -1.76 -13.77
C PRO A 64 2.30 -1.15 -13.71
N GLU A 65 2.86 -0.78 -14.87
CA GLU A 65 4.20 -0.18 -14.95
C GLU A 65 4.32 1.10 -14.10
N ASP A 66 3.23 1.85 -14.00
CA ASP A 66 3.11 3.10 -13.26
C ASP A 66 2.52 2.93 -11.85
N PHE A 67 2.41 1.70 -11.33
CA PHE A 67 1.78 1.44 -10.04
C PHE A 67 2.45 2.15 -8.85
N GLY A 68 3.78 2.35 -8.91
CA GLY A 68 4.50 3.18 -7.95
C GLY A 68 4.18 4.68 -8.06
N LEU A 69 3.87 5.18 -9.26
CA LEU A 69 3.40 6.56 -9.46
C LEU A 69 1.95 6.73 -8.97
N ALA A 70 1.11 5.72 -9.20
CA ALA A 70 -0.26 5.70 -8.68
C ALA A 70 -0.28 5.79 -7.14
N LEU A 71 0.64 5.10 -6.45
CA LEU A 71 0.83 5.25 -5.00
C LEU A 71 1.11 6.71 -4.61
N LEU A 72 2.01 7.40 -5.31
CA LEU A 72 2.34 8.79 -5.00
C LEU A 72 1.15 9.74 -5.21
N ALA A 73 0.35 9.51 -6.25
CA ALA A 73 -0.88 10.26 -6.50
C ALA A 73 -1.88 10.04 -5.36
N LYS A 74 -2.07 8.79 -4.96
CA LYS A 74 -2.98 8.41 -3.87
C LYS A 74 -2.53 8.89 -2.50
N LEU A 75 -1.22 8.93 -2.24
CA LEU A 75 -0.67 9.58 -1.05
C LEU A 75 -0.97 11.09 -1.02
N ALA A 76 -0.94 11.77 -2.17
CA ALA A 76 -1.31 13.18 -2.23
C ALA A 76 -2.81 13.41 -1.96
N GLU A 77 -3.68 12.51 -2.42
CA GLU A 77 -5.12 12.50 -2.08
C GLU A 77 -5.33 12.27 -0.58
N ALA A 78 -4.72 11.23 -0.01
CA ALA A 78 -4.80 10.91 1.40
C ALA A 78 -4.27 12.06 2.29
N ARG A 79 -3.20 12.75 1.87
CA ARG A 79 -2.69 13.95 2.57
C ARG A 79 -3.72 15.08 2.63
N LYS A 80 -4.50 15.31 1.56
CA LYS A 80 -5.58 16.30 1.56
C LYS A 80 -6.73 15.87 2.48
N GLN A 81 -7.06 14.59 2.53
CA GLN A 81 -8.08 14.06 3.43
C GLN A 81 -7.64 14.15 4.90
N ALA A 82 -6.39 13.79 5.21
CA ALA A 82 -5.77 13.88 6.53
C ALA A 82 -5.65 15.32 7.06
N GLN A 83 -5.70 16.34 6.20
CA GLN A 83 -5.77 17.74 6.65
C GLN A 83 -7.14 18.11 7.25
N ASN A 84 -8.19 17.41 6.83
CA ASN A 84 -9.57 17.67 7.23
C ASN A 84 -10.10 16.66 8.27
N SER A 85 -9.26 15.72 8.70
CA SER A 85 -9.60 14.66 9.65
C SER A 85 -8.54 14.53 10.74
N GLU A 86 -8.95 14.16 11.94
CA GLU A 86 -8.04 13.77 13.02
C GLU A 86 -7.69 12.28 12.98
N GLU A 87 -8.36 11.51 12.13
CA GLU A 87 -8.23 10.07 12.04
C GLU A 87 -7.13 9.63 11.08
N ASP A 88 -6.28 8.70 11.53
CA ASP A 88 -5.25 8.06 10.72
C ASP A 88 -5.86 7.34 9.51
N LEU A 89 -5.20 7.47 8.36
CA LEU A 89 -5.58 6.84 7.11
C LEU A 89 -4.65 5.67 6.79
N VAL A 90 -5.19 4.64 6.16
CA VAL A 90 -4.45 3.47 5.69
C VAL A 90 -4.62 3.36 4.18
N LEU A 91 -3.49 3.25 3.48
CA LEU A 91 -3.42 2.87 2.08
C LEU A 91 -3.13 1.38 1.99
N LEU A 92 -3.84 0.68 1.12
CA LEU A 92 -3.48 -0.68 0.71
C LEU A 92 -3.60 -0.83 -0.79
N ALA A 93 -2.74 -1.68 -1.35
CA ALA A 93 -2.89 -2.17 -2.71
C ALA A 93 -4.01 -3.20 -2.71
N ASP A 94 -4.99 -3.01 -3.57
CA ASP A 94 -6.16 -3.88 -3.71
C ASP A 94 -6.54 -4.03 -5.18
N LEU A 95 -7.49 -4.91 -5.46
CA LEU A 95 -8.15 -5.02 -6.76
C LEU A 95 -9.47 -4.24 -6.74
N ASP A 96 -9.68 -3.40 -7.74
CA ASP A 96 -10.97 -2.73 -7.95
C ASP A 96 -12.06 -3.72 -8.41
N ASP A 97 -13.28 -3.21 -8.60
CA ASP A 97 -14.42 -4.00 -9.09
C ASP A 97 -14.16 -4.65 -10.47
N ASN A 98 -13.22 -4.11 -11.25
CA ASN A 98 -12.79 -4.63 -12.55
C ASN A 98 -11.61 -5.60 -12.45
N ARG A 99 -11.17 -5.94 -11.24
CA ARG A 99 -9.97 -6.75 -10.95
C ARG A 99 -8.68 -6.11 -11.47
N GLN A 100 -8.61 -4.79 -11.45
CA GLN A 100 -7.40 -4.02 -11.75
C GLN A 100 -6.77 -3.55 -10.46
N TRP A 101 -5.44 -3.55 -10.43
CA TRP A 101 -4.67 -3.03 -9.31
C TRP A 101 -4.95 -1.55 -9.09
N ASP A 102 -5.37 -1.20 -7.88
CA ASP A 102 -5.52 0.18 -7.41
C ASP A 102 -4.99 0.34 -5.98
N TRP A 103 -4.86 1.59 -5.54
CA TRP A 103 -4.59 1.94 -4.15
C TRP A 103 -5.85 2.50 -3.51
N SER A 104 -6.35 1.77 -2.52
CA SER A 104 -7.51 2.18 -1.74
C SER A 104 -7.07 2.92 -0.48
N VAL A 105 -7.83 3.94 -0.09
CA VAL A 105 -7.60 4.75 1.12
C VAL A 105 -8.77 4.55 2.06
N PHE A 106 -8.49 4.10 3.29
CA PHE A 106 -9.50 3.88 4.31
C PHE A 106 -9.15 4.64 5.60
N PRO A 107 -10.11 5.25 6.28
CA PRO A 107 -9.98 5.58 7.70
C PRO A 107 -9.73 4.31 8.52
N ILE A 108 -8.90 4.39 9.56
CA ILE A 108 -8.55 3.22 10.38
C ILE A 108 -9.78 2.55 11.03
N SER A 109 -10.83 3.31 11.35
CA SER A 109 -12.08 2.80 11.90
C SER A 109 -12.87 1.90 10.95
N GLU A 110 -12.69 2.04 9.64
CA GLU A 110 -13.34 1.17 8.65
C GLU A 110 -12.67 -0.21 8.58
N LEU A 111 -11.37 -0.29 8.91
CA LEU A 111 -10.61 -1.54 8.92
C LEU A 111 -10.78 -2.35 10.21
N TRP A 112 -11.06 -1.67 11.32
CA TRP A 112 -11.44 -2.29 12.59
C TRP A 112 -12.74 -1.67 13.12
N PRO A 113 -13.90 -2.14 12.65
CA PRO A 113 -15.15 -1.84 13.31
C PRO A 113 -15.10 -2.52 14.69
N GLY A 114 -15.03 -1.70 15.74
CA GLY A 114 -15.05 -2.16 17.13
C GLY A 114 -16.32 -2.90 17.51
#